data_AF-A0A2J4XXV7-F1
#
_entry.id   AF-A0A2J4XXV7-F1
#
_cell.length_a   1.000
_cell.length_b   1.000
_cell.length_c   1.000
_cell.angle_alpha   90.00
_cell.angle_beta   90.00
_cell.angle_gamma   90.00
#
_symmetry.space_group_name_H-M   'P 1'
#
loop_
_entity.id
_entity.type
_entity.pdbx_description
1 polymer ?
#
loop_
_entity_poly.entity_id
_entity_poly.type
_entity_poly.pdbx_seq_one_letter_code
_entity_poly.pdbx_strand_id
1 'polypeptide(L)' 'GYVSQFDAGKVPREKGILFPPAPKTFASQLVIGTPYLSQENIVKLKQAFSDPRIQTWLKTTDDPLVKDVLVPVSAN' A
#
# COMPACT_ATOMS: atom_id res chain seq x y z
N GLY A 1 9.95 -2.87 -1.74
CA GLY A 1 9.88 -2.27 -0.39
C GLY A 1 10.69 -3.12 0.58
N TYR A 2 11.09 -2.62 1.73
CA TYR A 2 11.93 -3.36 2.70
C TYR A 2 11.35 -4.76 3.02
N VAL A 3 10.03 -4.88 3.15
CA VAL A 3 9.28 -6.14 3.35
C VAL A 3 9.43 -7.12 2.17
N SER A 4 9.44 -6.65 0.92
CA SER A 4 9.55 -7.52 -0.25
C SER A 4 10.93 -8.21 -0.35
N GLN A 5 11.96 -7.70 0.34
CA GLN A 5 13.26 -8.35 0.44
C GLN A 5 13.24 -9.53 1.42
N PHE A 6 12.42 -9.46 2.47
CA PHE A 6 12.22 -10.58 3.41
C PHE A 6 11.29 -11.65 2.83
N ASP A 7 10.26 -11.25 2.08
CA ASP A 7 9.43 -12.17 1.31
C ASP A 7 10.27 -12.89 0.24
N ALA A 8 11.09 -12.14 -0.52
CA ALA A 8 12.03 -12.71 -1.48
C ALA A 8 13.09 -13.60 -0.81
N GLY A 9 13.48 -13.27 0.42
CA GLY A 9 14.40 -14.05 1.27
C GLY A 9 13.75 -15.23 1.99
N LYS A 10 12.44 -15.48 1.83
CA LYS A 10 11.67 -16.53 2.52
C LYS A 10 11.80 -16.49 4.05
N VAL A 11 11.90 -15.30 4.64
CA VAL A 11 11.98 -15.16 6.09
C VAL A 11 10.60 -15.36 6.71
N PRO A 12 10.42 -16.31 7.65
CA PRO A 12 9.13 -16.54 8.29
C PRO A 12 8.67 -15.32 9.09
N ARG A 13 7.37 -14.98 9.00
CA ARG A 13 6.77 -13.82 9.69
C ARG A 13 6.89 -13.87 11.21
N GLU A 14 7.04 -15.07 11.77
CA GLU A 14 7.30 -15.32 13.21
C GLU A 14 8.59 -14.67 13.71
N LYS A 15 9.55 -14.38 12.82
CA LYS A 15 10.77 -13.60 13.13
C LYS A 15 10.54 -12.09 13.07
N GLY A 16 9.28 -11.67 13.05
CA GLY A 16 8.87 -10.32 12.70
C GLY A 16 9.12 -9.22 13.73
N ILE A 17 9.69 -9.58 14.88
CA ILE A 17 10.26 -8.64 15.86
C ILE A 17 11.38 -7.79 15.20
N LEU A 18 11.93 -8.24 14.06
CA LEU A 18 12.92 -7.54 13.25
C LEU A 18 12.33 -6.60 12.17
N PHE A 19 11.00 -6.53 12.00
CA PHE A 19 10.39 -5.58 11.05
C PHE A 19 10.12 -4.24 11.75
N PRO A 20 10.97 -3.21 11.57
CA PRO A 20 10.57 -1.86 11.96
C PRO A 20 9.30 -1.47 11.19
N PRO A 21 8.43 -0.61 11.75
CA PRO A 21 7.30 -0.07 11.00
C PRO A 21 7.83 0.54 9.70
N ALA A 22 7.21 0.17 8.57
CA ALA A 22 7.65 0.62 7.26
C ALA A 22 7.73 2.15 7.24
N PRO A 23 8.89 2.75 6.94
CA PRO A 23 9.01 4.20 6.95
C PRO A 23 8.02 4.81 5.95
N LYS A 24 7.36 5.91 6.33
CA LYS A 24 6.34 6.58 5.50
C LYS A 24 6.81 6.93 4.09
N THR A 25 8.13 7.11 3.91
CA THR A 25 8.78 7.37 2.63
C THR A 25 8.70 6.19 1.64
N PHE A 26 8.39 4.98 2.11
CA PHE A 26 8.22 3.79 1.27
C PHE A 26 6.76 3.50 0.91
N ALA A 27 5.83 4.36 1.32
CA ALA A 27 4.45 4.33 0.86
C ALA A 27 4.43 4.30 -0.68
N SER A 28 3.79 3.31 -1.28
CA SER A 28 3.49 3.37 -2.71
C SER A 28 2.56 4.55 -2.96
N GLN A 29 3.02 5.51 -3.76
CA GLN A 29 2.25 6.71 -4.11
C GLN A 29 1.77 6.62 -5.56
N LEU A 30 0.58 7.16 -5.82
CA LEU A 30 0.11 7.38 -7.19
C LEU A 30 0.84 8.60 -7.77
N VAL A 31 1.76 8.36 -8.71
CA VAL A 31 2.50 9.40 -9.42
C VAL A 31 1.87 9.63 -10.80
N ILE A 32 1.54 10.88 -11.11
CA ILE A 32 0.85 11.28 -12.34
C ILE A 32 1.66 12.37 -13.03
N GLY A 33 1.93 12.24 -14.33
CA GLY A 33 2.55 13.30 -15.11
C GLY A 33 1.60 14.51 -15.24
N THR A 34 2.12 15.72 -15.02
CA THR A 34 1.36 16.98 -15.06
C THR A 34 0.45 17.14 -16.29
N PRO A 35 0.86 16.76 -17.52
CA PRO A 35 0.01 16.89 -18.71
C PRO A 35 -1.29 16.06 -18.65
N TYR A 36 -1.36 15.05 -17.79
CA TYR A 36 -2.47 14.11 -17.72
C TYR A 36 -3.49 14.43 -16.62
N LEU A 37 -3.24 15.45 -15.80
CA LEU A 37 -4.04 15.74 -14.59
C LEU A 37 -5.53 15.96 -14.86
N SER A 38 -5.87 16.48 -16.04
CA SER A 38 -7.25 16.80 -16.45
C SER A 38 -7.91 15.71 -17.29
N GLN A 39 -7.21 14.62 -17.63
CA GLN A 39 -7.83 13.52 -18.37
C GLN A 39 -8.89 12.83 -17.49
N GLU A 40 -10.06 12.56 -18.08
CA GLU A 40 -11.22 12.06 -17.33
C GLU A 40 -10.92 10.76 -16.56
N ASN A 41 -10.21 9.83 -17.20
CA ASN A 41 -9.77 8.58 -16.57
C ASN A 41 -8.81 8.83 -15.38
N ILE A 42 -7.92 9.81 -15.48
CA ILE A 42 -6.98 10.16 -14.40
C ILE A 42 -7.72 10.81 -13.23
N VAL A 43 -8.72 11.65 -13.51
CA VAL A 43 -9.58 12.22 -12.46
C VAL A 43 -10.32 11.10 -11.71
N LYS A 44 -10.91 10.14 -12.44
CA LYS A 44 -11.57 8.97 -11.83
C LYS A 44 -10.59 8.12 -11.01
N LEU A 45 -9.37 7.92 -11.51
CA LEU A 45 -8.33 7.18 -10.80
C LEU A 45 -7.94 7.87 -9.48
N LYS A 46 -7.76 9.19 -9.48
CA LYS A 46 -7.47 9.97 -8.26
C LYS A 46 -8.60 9.85 -7.23
N GLN A 47 -9.84 9.90 -7.68
CA GLN A 47 -11.02 9.75 -6.83
C GLN A 47 -11.07 8.35 -6.20
N ALA A 48 -10.87 7.31 -7.01
CA ALA A 48 -10.83 5.94 -6.51
C ALA A 48 -9.71 5.77 -5.48
N PHE A 49 -8.49 6.21 -5.79
CA PHE A 49 -7.34 6.06 -4.89
C PHE A 49 -7.50 6.80 -3.54
N SER A 50 -8.32 7.85 -3.51
CA SER A 50 -8.60 8.66 -2.32
C SER A 50 -9.87 8.21 -1.59
N ASP A 51 -10.53 7.16 -2.05
CA ASP A 51 -11.81 6.71 -1.51
C ASP A 51 -11.62 6.05 -0.12
N PRO A 52 -12.30 6.54 0.94
CA PRO A 52 -12.16 5.97 2.29
C PRO A 52 -12.61 4.51 2.38
N ARG A 53 -13.45 4.04 1.43
CA ARG A 53 -13.87 2.65 1.35
C ARG A 53 -12.69 1.72 1.05
N ILE A 54 -11.68 2.18 0.31
CA ILE A 54 -10.47 1.40 0.05
C ILE A 54 -9.70 1.17 1.35
N GLN A 55 -9.55 2.18 2.19
CA GLN A 55 -8.89 2.04 3.49
C GLN A 55 -9.64 1.09 4.41
N THR A 56 -10.98 1.13 4.36
CA THR A 56 -11.82 0.19 5.11
C THR A 56 -11.63 -1.24 4.62
N TRP A 57 -11.64 -1.44 3.29
CA TRP A 57 -11.44 -2.75 2.68
C TRP A 57 -10.03 -3.30 2.96
N LEU A 58 -8.97 -2.51 2.80
CA LEU A 58 -7.60 -2.94 3.11
C LEU A 58 -7.42 -3.39 4.58
N LYS A 59 -8.16 -2.79 5.52
CA LYS A 59 -8.13 -3.16 6.94
C LYS A 59 -8.92 -4.41 7.28
N THR A 60 -9.92 -4.75 6.47
CA THR A 60 -10.95 -5.76 6.82
C THR A 60 -11.01 -6.93 5.83
N THR A 61 -10.28 -6.85 4.72
CA THR A 61 -10.30 -7.88 3.69
C THR A 61 -9.66 -9.18 4.19
N ASP A 62 -10.31 -10.29 3.86
CA ASP A 62 -9.79 -11.65 4.05
C ASP A 62 -9.12 -12.20 2.79
N ASP A 63 -8.97 -11.39 1.74
CA ASP A 63 -8.25 -11.77 0.53
C ASP A 63 -6.78 -12.09 0.88
N PRO A 64 -6.34 -13.36 0.74
CA PRO A 64 -4.99 -13.79 1.13
C PRO A 64 -3.89 -13.14 0.29
N LEU A 65 -4.22 -12.52 -0.85
CA LEU A 65 -3.27 -11.79 -1.69
C LEU A 65 -3.04 -10.35 -1.22
N VAL A 66 -3.89 -9.84 -0.32
CA VAL A 66 -3.91 -8.44 0.12
C VAL A 66 -3.73 -8.32 1.61
N LYS A 67 -4.49 -9.12 2.36
CA LYS A 67 -4.32 -9.29 3.80
C LYS A 67 -2.85 -9.60 4.04
N ASP A 68 -2.24 -8.86 4.96
CA ASP A 68 -0.85 -9.05 5.37
C ASP A 68 0.23 -8.69 4.31
N VAL A 69 -0.13 -8.42 3.04
CA VAL A 69 0.78 -8.00 1.96
C VAL A 69 0.78 -6.47 1.79
N LEU A 70 -0.40 -5.86 1.80
CA LEU A 70 -0.56 -4.41 1.72
C LEU A 70 -0.88 -3.86 3.11
N VAL A 71 0.15 -3.42 3.83
CA VAL A 71 -0.04 -2.71 5.09
C VAL A 71 -0.40 -1.24 4.84
N PRO A 72 -1.47 -0.71 5.45
CA PRO A 72 -1.74 0.72 5.42
C PRO A 72 -0.52 1.50 5.92
N VAL A 73 -0.22 2.61 5.27
CA VAL A 73 0.77 3.56 5.80
C VAL A 73 0.31 4.03 7.17
N SER A 74 1.13 3.81 8.19
CA SER A 74 0.78 4.12 9.58
C SER A 74 0.38 5.60 9.72
N ALA A 75 -0.84 5.84 10.19
CA ALA A 75 -1.32 7.15 10.59
C ALA A 75 -0.67 7.51 11.94
N ASN A 76 0.43 8.26 11.86
CA ASN A 76 0.96 9.12 12.93
C ASN A 76 1.97 10.05 12.30
#